data_AF-A0A1V1NZL1-F1
#
_entry.id   AF-A0A1V1NZL1-F1
#
_cell.length_a   1.000
_cell.length_b   1.000
_cell.length_c   1.000
_cell.angle_alpha   90.00
_cell.angle_beta   90.00
_cell.angle_gamma   90.00
#
_symmetry.space_group_name_H-M   'P 1'
#
loop_
_entity.id
_entity.type
_entity.pdbx_description
1 polymer ?
#
loop_
_entity_poly.entity_id
_entity_poly.type
_entity_poly.pdbx_seq_one_letter_code
_entity_poly.pdbx_strand_id
1 'polypeptide(L)'
;MSKPADASITTPNWKNLDIIAFFSALIWIVNPVHVQAVTYVTQRMTSMMSLFYLLSILFYARGRLSMLNAHGHCFKKYVYYFGCGLMACFAIGSKETAIMLFLFIFLYEWYFFQNLSRNWLYRRVPAIIALFIFCLLIVYCILGDLDLFHTLSKFYNKRTFSMWERVLTELRVVLFYINLFVLPHPSRLTLDHDFPLSYSLFTPFTTILSLMTIIGMLIIACIFARKARILSYCILWYFGNLAIESSFLWLEIMYEYRMYLSTTILCLPCLIYWFHRIQNKWIQIVPLCFIILLYASWTFTYNQVWKDRITLYKDCVAKAPDKARPYCNLGHELASVGQLEAAEKNLLKAVEKHWHYATAHYNLATVLDQLGKYDQAITHYKAAIQLHPTAPEHYNLGVTLAKKGQIAEAIIQYQNALKIDSEVYQAHFNLAILYNNTNQLKKALYHLNETLRIKPDFYPALKESGRVSQKMGKIDGAIQCYNQALRMKPNNYEVHYQLGNLLAHQKR
;
A
#
# COMPACT_ATOMS: atom_id res chain seq x y z
N MET A 1 -19.43 42.70 -23.56
CA MET A 1 -20.32 41.83 -24.37
C MET A 1 -19.81 41.84 -25.80
N SER A 2 -19.03 40.84 -26.19
CA SER A 2 -18.75 40.53 -27.59
C SER A 2 -19.34 39.15 -27.84
N LYS A 3 -20.25 39.03 -28.82
CA LYS A 3 -20.76 37.73 -29.25
C LYS A 3 -19.57 36.86 -29.64
N PRO A 4 -19.47 35.60 -29.17
CA PRO A 4 -18.50 34.69 -29.75
C PRO A 4 -18.91 34.46 -31.21
N ALA A 5 -17.97 34.74 -32.12
CA ALA A 5 -18.12 34.46 -33.54
C ALA A 5 -18.54 33.01 -33.73
N ASP A 6 -19.49 32.79 -34.65
CA ASP A 6 -19.93 31.49 -35.15
C ASP A 6 -18.70 30.67 -35.57
N ALA A 7 -18.18 29.89 -34.63
CA ALA A 7 -17.41 28.71 -34.95
C ALA A 7 -18.46 27.67 -35.35
N SER A 8 -18.75 27.61 -36.65
CA SER A 8 -19.24 26.39 -37.29
C SER A 8 -18.18 25.30 -37.09
N ILE A 9 -18.17 24.76 -35.87
CA ILE A 9 -17.59 23.47 -35.57
C ILE A 9 -18.33 22.55 -36.53
N THR A 10 -17.65 22.07 -37.55
CA THR A 10 -18.06 20.90 -38.33
C THR A 10 -18.18 19.77 -37.33
N THR A 11 -19.34 19.68 -36.70
CA THR A 11 -19.65 18.69 -35.69
C THR A 11 -19.70 17.36 -36.42
N PRO A 12 -18.82 16.40 -36.08
CA PRO A 12 -19.00 15.03 -36.54
C PRO A 12 -20.44 14.61 -36.24
N ASN A 13 -21.09 13.86 -37.12
CA ASN A 13 -22.46 13.42 -36.90
C ASN A 13 -22.53 12.50 -35.66
N TRP A 14 -22.76 13.09 -34.48
CA TRP A 14 -22.61 12.46 -33.15
C TRP A 14 -23.77 11.55 -32.76
N LYS A 15 -24.33 10.78 -33.70
CA LYS A 15 -25.52 9.94 -33.47
C LYS A 15 -25.35 8.83 -32.42
N ASN A 16 -24.11 8.56 -31.97
CA ASN A 16 -23.78 7.43 -31.08
C ASN A 16 -23.02 7.84 -29.80
N LEU A 17 -23.08 9.11 -29.36
CA LEU A 17 -22.34 9.57 -28.17
C LEU A 17 -22.60 8.73 -26.92
N ASP A 18 -23.87 8.43 -26.63
CA ASP A 18 -24.26 7.67 -25.45
C ASP A 18 -23.72 6.23 -25.51
N ILE A 19 -23.72 5.63 -26.70
CA ILE A 19 -23.20 4.28 -26.94
C ILE A 19 -21.68 4.26 -26.75
N ILE A 20 -20.97 5.26 -27.29
CA ILE A 20 -19.51 5.38 -27.11
C ILE A 20 -19.16 5.55 -25.63
N ALA A 21 -19.87 6.43 -24.92
CA ALA A 21 -19.66 6.65 -23.49
C ALA A 21 -19.95 5.38 -22.67
N PHE A 22 -21.04 4.68 -23.00
CA PHE A 22 -21.41 3.42 -22.36
C PHE A 22 -20.33 2.35 -22.55
N PHE A 23 -19.90 2.08 -23.79
CA PHE A 23 -18.85 1.09 -24.04
C PHE A 23 -17.49 1.50 -23.47
N SER A 24 -17.15 2.79 -23.48
CA SER A 24 -15.92 3.29 -22.86
C SER A 24 -15.90 3.02 -21.35
N ALA A 25 -17.00 3.34 -20.66
CA ALA A 25 -17.13 3.09 -19.24
C ALA A 25 -17.17 1.59 -18.94
N LEU A 26 -17.89 0.80 -19.74
CA LEU A 26 -18.03 -0.64 -19.50
C LEU A 26 -16.71 -1.39 -19.69
N ILE A 27 -15.96 -1.11 -20.77
CA ILE A 27 -14.62 -1.67 -20.99
C ILE A 27 -13.69 -1.34 -19.83
N TRP A 28 -13.74 -0.11 -19.32
CA TRP A 28 -12.96 0.28 -18.16
C TRP A 28 -13.41 -0.49 -16.91
N ILE A 29 -14.71 -0.52 -16.58
CA ILE A 29 -15.24 -1.21 -15.38
C ILE A 29 -14.87 -2.69 -15.35
N VAL A 30 -15.00 -3.41 -16.48
CA VAL A 30 -14.75 -4.86 -16.51
C VAL A 30 -13.28 -5.23 -16.69
N ASN A 31 -12.38 -4.26 -16.83
CA ASN A 31 -10.96 -4.54 -17.11
C ASN A 31 -10.28 -5.21 -15.88
N PRO A 32 -9.65 -6.40 -16.07
CA PRO A 32 -9.00 -7.13 -14.98
C PRO A 32 -7.91 -6.35 -14.24
N VAL A 33 -7.29 -5.36 -14.90
CA VAL A 33 -6.21 -4.57 -14.30
C VAL A 33 -6.66 -3.70 -13.11
N HIS A 34 -7.97 -3.53 -12.94
CA HIS A 34 -8.53 -2.75 -11.85
C HIS A 34 -8.86 -3.57 -10.61
N VAL A 35 -8.72 -4.90 -10.67
CA VAL A 35 -8.98 -5.79 -9.52
C VAL A 35 -8.19 -5.36 -8.29
N GLN A 36 -6.91 -5.00 -8.46
CA GLN A 36 -6.08 -4.55 -7.34
C GLN A 36 -6.63 -3.28 -6.66
N ALA A 37 -7.18 -2.33 -7.41
CA ALA A 37 -7.70 -1.08 -6.84
C ALA A 37 -9.02 -1.26 -6.08
N VAL A 38 -9.78 -2.32 -6.38
CA VAL A 38 -11.12 -2.55 -5.84
C VAL A 38 -11.11 -3.61 -4.74
N THR A 39 -10.47 -4.75 -5.02
CA THR A 39 -10.48 -5.93 -4.14
C THR A 39 -9.49 -5.77 -2.98
N TYR A 40 -8.32 -5.16 -3.22
CA TYR A 40 -7.32 -4.97 -2.16
C TYR A 40 -7.70 -3.81 -1.24
N VAL A 41 -8.04 -4.13 0.02
CA VAL A 41 -8.63 -3.19 0.99
C VAL A 41 -7.81 -1.90 1.14
N THR A 42 -6.49 -2.02 1.26
CA THR A 42 -5.61 -0.84 1.44
C THR A 42 -5.60 0.07 0.21
N GLN A 43 -5.89 -0.46 -0.98
CA GLN A 43 -5.86 0.29 -2.23
C GLN A 43 -7.23 0.85 -2.65
N ARG A 44 -8.29 0.56 -1.89
CA ARG A 44 -9.63 1.15 -2.12
C ARG A 44 -9.61 2.68 -2.05
N MET A 45 -8.63 3.28 -1.37
CA MET A 45 -8.36 4.71 -1.41
C MET A 45 -8.24 5.26 -2.84
N THR A 46 -7.65 4.48 -3.76
CA THR A 46 -7.50 4.87 -5.18
C THR A 46 -8.84 4.86 -5.92
N SER A 47 -9.71 3.89 -5.61
CA SER A 47 -11.06 3.84 -6.16
C SER A 47 -11.95 5.00 -5.68
N MET A 48 -11.89 5.31 -4.37
CA MET A 48 -12.62 6.45 -3.78
C MET A 48 -12.10 7.78 -4.31
N MET A 49 -10.77 7.95 -4.37
CA MET A 49 -10.16 9.13 -4.96
C MET A 49 -10.65 9.34 -6.39
N SER A 50 -10.66 8.28 -7.22
CA SER A 50 -11.07 8.39 -8.62
C SER A 50 -12.54 8.74 -8.79
N LEU A 51 -13.42 8.19 -7.95
CA LEU A 51 -14.84 8.57 -7.91
C LEU A 51 -15.00 10.07 -7.66
N PHE A 52 -14.42 10.58 -6.58
CA PHE A 52 -14.55 11.99 -6.22
C PHE A 52 -13.86 12.92 -7.23
N TYR A 53 -12.72 12.51 -7.77
CA TYR A 53 -12.01 13.22 -8.82
C TYR A 53 -12.89 13.41 -10.07
N LEU A 54 -13.50 12.33 -10.56
CA LEU A 54 -14.38 12.37 -11.74
C LEU A 54 -15.65 13.17 -11.47
N LEU A 55 -16.25 13.03 -10.28
CA LEU A 55 -17.41 13.84 -9.87
C LEU A 55 -17.08 15.33 -9.79
N SER A 56 -15.88 15.69 -9.34
CA SER A 56 -15.43 17.09 -9.31
C SER A 56 -15.38 17.68 -10.72
N ILE A 57 -14.77 16.97 -11.68
CA ILE A 57 -14.74 17.40 -13.10
C ILE A 57 -16.15 17.46 -13.70
N LEU A 58 -17.01 16.49 -13.39
CA LEU A 58 -18.39 16.48 -13.87
C LEU A 58 -19.17 17.69 -13.36
N PHE A 59 -19.05 18.00 -12.06
CA PHE A 59 -19.66 19.19 -11.48
C PHE A 59 -19.11 20.48 -12.07
N TYR A 60 -17.79 20.55 -12.30
CA TYR A 60 -17.18 21.69 -12.99
C TYR A 60 -17.78 21.90 -14.39
N ALA A 61 -17.83 20.84 -15.20
CA ALA A 61 -18.39 20.88 -16.55
C ALA A 61 -19.87 21.28 -16.55
N ARG A 62 -20.68 20.71 -15.62
CA ARG A 62 -22.10 21.07 -15.45
C ARG A 62 -22.28 22.53 -15.04
N GLY A 63 -21.45 23.04 -14.13
CA GLY A 63 -21.44 24.45 -13.72
C GLY A 63 -21.17 25.39 -14.90
N ARG A 64 -20.20 25.04 -15.76
CA ARG A 64 -19.86 25.78 -16.97
C ARG A 64 -20.96 25.76 -18.02
N LEU A 65 -21.52 24.59 -18.32
CA LEU A 65 -22.62 24.46 -19.27
C LEU A 65 -23.87 25.21 -18.78
N SER A 66 -24.16 25.17 -17.48
CA SER A 66 -25.26 25.92 -16.88
C SER A 66 -25.07 27.43 -17.02
N MET A 67 -23.84 27.93 -17.03
CA MET A 67 -23.55 29.35 -17.23
C MET A 67 -23.72 29.76 -18.70
N LEU A 68 -23.31 28.91 -19.64
CA LEU A 68 -23.45 29.20 -21.08
C LEU A 68 -24.92 29.21 -21.52
N ASN A 69 -25.75 28.37 -20.92
CA ASN A 69 -27.18 28.26 -21.26
C ASN A 69 -28.07 29.27 -20.51
N ALA A 70 -27.55 29.96 -19.49
CA ALA A 70 -28.33 30.86 -18.67
C ALA A 70 -28.44 32.27 -19.27
N HIS A 71 -29.66 32.73 -19.51
CA HIS A 71 -29.97 34.12 -19.85
C HIS A 71 -30.26 34.92 -18.56
N GLY A 72 -29.31 34.97 -17.61
CA GLY A 72 -29.45 35.71 -16.34
C GLY A 72 -28.68 35.12 -15.15
N HIS A 73 -29.06 35.52 -13.92
CA HIS A 73 -28.50 34.96 -12.68
C HIS A 73 -28.86 33.48 -12.54
N CYS A 74 -27.86 32.60 -12.62
CA CYS A 74 -28.03 31.16 -12.50
C CYS A 74 -27.51 30.65 -11.15
N PHE A 75 -28.39 30.46 -10.17
CA PHE A 75 -28.01 29.90 -8.85
C PHE A 75 -27.38 28.50 -8.97
N LYS A 76 -27.86 27.69 -9.93
CA LYS A 76 -27.37 26.32 -10.18
C LYS A 76 -25.85 26.25 -10.39
N LYS A 77 -25.22 27.29 -10.97
CA LYS A 77 -23.76 27.30 -11.16
C LYS A 77 -22.99 27.27 -9.84
N TYR A 78 -23.49 27.95 -8.81
CA TYR A 78 -22.84 27.99 -7.50
C TYR A 78 -22.96 26.65 -6.78
N VAL A 79 -24.12 25.99 -6.90
CA VAL A 79 -24.32 24.62 -6.40
C VAL A 79 -23.32 23.66 -7.04
N TYR A 80 -23.15 23.74 -8.37
CA TYR A 80 -22.18 22.89 -9.07
C TYR A 80 -20.72 23.20 -8.69
N TYR A 81 -20.33 24.47 -8.56
CA TYR A 81 -18.96 24.79 -8.12
C TYR A 81 -18.69 24.44 -6.67
N PHE A 82 -19.69 24.56 -5.79
CA PHE A 82 -19.60 24.06 -4.43
C PHE A 82 -19.41 22.53 -4.43
N GLY A 83 -20.22 21.80 -5.21
CA GLY A 83 -20.05 20.36 -5.40
C GLY A 83 -18.68 19.99 -5.95
N CYS A 84 -18.16 20.74 -6.93
CA CYS A 84 -16.81 20.58 -7.48
C CYS A 84 -15.74 20.70 -6.37
N GLY A 85 -15.82 21.75 -5.53
CA GLY A 85 -14.89 21.96 -4.43
C GLY A 85 -14.99 20.88 -3.35
N LEU A 86 -16.20 20.51 -2.95
CA LEU A 86 -16.44 19.46 -1.95
C LEU A 86 -15.87 18.11 -2.40
N MET A 87 -16.15 17.72 -3.65
CA MET A 87 -15.61 16.47 -4.21
C MET A 87 -14.08 16.53 -4.35
N ALA A 88 -13.50 17.69 -4.67
CA ALA A 88 -12.06 17.86 -4.70
C ALA A 88 -11.42 17.62 -3.32
N CYS A 89 -12.03 18.13 -2.25
CA CYS A 89 -11.58 17.89 -0.88
C CYS A 89 -11.64 16.40 -0.52
N PHE A 90 -12.73 15.69 -0.87
CA PHE A 90 -12.84 14.25 -0.63
C PHE A 90 -11.83 13.43 -1.46
N ALA A 91 -11.54 13.84 -2.70
CA ALA A 91 -10.53 13.19 -3.53
C ALA A 91 -9.13 13.29 -2.89
N ILE A 92 -8.74 14.50 -2.47
CA ILE A 92 -7.44 14.76 -1.81
C ILE A 92 -7.36 14.06 -0.46
N GLY A 93 -8.44 14.09 0.33
CA GLY A 93 -8.53 13.38 1.60
C GLY A 93 -8.48 11.86 1.46
N SER A 94 -8.82 11.32 0.28
CA SER A 94 -8.70 9.89 -0.02
C SER A 94 -7.27 9.52 -0.44
N LYS A 95 -6.63 10.33 -1.29
CA LYS A 95 -5.26 10.09 -1.77
C LYS A 95 -4.62 11.38 -2.27
N GLU A 96 -3.39 11.63 -1.85
CA GLU A 96 -2.62 12.86 -2.13
C GLU A 96 -2.40 13.13 -3.63
N THR A 97 -2.29 12.07 -4.43
CA THR A 97 -2.16 12.17 -5.90
C THR A 97 -3.34 12.88 -6.58
N ALA A 98 -4.50 13.00 -5.90
CA ALA A 98 -5.65 13.75 -6.38
C ALA A 98 -5.37 15.24 -6.59
N ILE A 99 -4.25 15.78 -6.08
CA ILE A 99 -3.83 17.16 -6.33
C ILE A 99 -3.70 17.48 -7.84
N MET A 100 -3.48 16.46 -8.68
CA MET A 100 -3.51 16.62 -10.15
C MET A 100 -4.86 17.13 -10.67
N LEU A 101 -5.95 16.99 -9.90
CA LEU A 101 -7.29 17.48 -10.24
C LEU A 101 -7.30 18.96 -10.62
N PHE A 102 -6.55 19.80 -9.90
CA PHE A 102 -6.48 21.23 -10.21
C PHE A 102 -5.89 21.50 -11.59
N LEU A 103 -4.84 20.77 -11.96
CA LEU A 103 -4.26 20.83 -13.30
C LEU A 103 -5.29 20.36 -14.34
N PHE A 104 -6.00 19.26 -14.08
CA PHE A 104 -6.93 18.71 -15.05
C PHE A 104 -8.22 19.50 -15.20
N ILE A 105 -8.71 20.18 -14.17
CA ILE A 105 -9.78 21.18 -14.28
C ILE A 105 -9.30 22.36 -15.14
N PHE A 106 -8.08 22.86 -14.91
CA PHE A 106 -7.51 23.93 -15.72
C PHE A 106 -7.33 23.53 -17.19
N LEU A 107 -6.80 22.33 -17.46
CA LEU A 107 -6.67 21.79 -18.80
C LEU A 107 -8.04 21.60 -19.45
N TYR A 108 -9.04 21.10 -18.70
CA TYR A 108 -10.41 20.92 -19.20
C TYR A 108 -11.02 22.26 -19.64
N GLU A 109 -10.87 23.30 -18.82
CA GLU A 109 -11.29 24.67 -19.14
C GLU A 109 -10.61 25.18 -20.42
N TRP A 110 -9.29 25.03 -20.50
CA TRP A 110 -8.50 25.51 -21.64
C TRP A 110 -8.87 24.79 -22.95
N TYR A 111 -9.04 23.47 -22.90
CA TYR A 111 -9.35 22.63 -24.07
C TYR A 111 -10.78 22.83 -24.58
N PHE A 112 -11.77 22.81 -23.68
CA PHE A 112 -13.17 22.68 -24.07
C PHE A 112 -13.96 23.98 -24.02
N PHE A 113 -13.63 24.92 -23.12
CA PHE A 113 -14.37 26.17 -22.99
C PHE A 113 -13.63 27.39 -23.53
N GLN A 114 -12.30 27.36 -23.58
CA GLN A 114 -11.47 28.48 -24.06
C GLN A 114 -10.87 28.24 -25.46
N ASN A 115 -11.27 27.16 -26.13
CA ASN A 115 -10.86 26.82 -27.50
C ASN A 115 -9.34 26.85 -27.72
N LEU A 116 -8.54 26.44 -26.72
CA LEU A 116 -7.07 26.44 -26.78
C LEU A 116 -6.49 27.84 -27.11
N SER A 117 -7.11 28.90 -26.59
CA SER A 117 -6.63 30.27 -26.74
C SER A 117 -5.26 30.43 -26.06
N ARG A 118 -4.24 30.83 -26.83
CA ARG A 118 -2.90 31.13 -26.32
C ARG A 118 -2.93 32.36 -25.40
N ASN A 119 -3.69 33.38 -25.76
CA ASN A 119 -3.82 34.61 -24.97
C ASN A 119 -4.45 34.34 -23.60
N TRP A 120 -5.44 33.45 -23.54
CA TRP A 120 -6.03 33.02 -22.28
C TRP A 120 -5.01 32.29 -21.40
N LEU A 121 -4.25 31.36 -22.00
CA LEU A 121 -3.21 30.60 -21.30
C LEU A 121 -2.13 31.53 -20.72
N TYR A 122 -1.54 32.40 -21.55
CA TYR A 122 -0.48 33.31 -21.11
C TYR A 122 -0.91 34.25 -19.98
N ARG A 123 -2.19 34.64 -19.92
CA ARG A 123 -2.71 35.49 -18.84
C ARG A 123 -2.93 34.75 -17.52
N ARG A 124 -3.12 33.43 -17.54
CA ARG A 124 -3.50 32.63 -16.36
C ARG A 124 -2.36 31.79 -15.80
N VAL A 125 -1.45 31.32 -16.65
CA VAL A 125 -0.29 30.52 -16.24
C VAL A 125 0.58 31.23 -15.18
N PRO A 126 0.89 32.55 -15.28
CA PRO A 126 1.67 33.22 -14.26
C PRO A 126 1.04 33.17 -12.86
N ALA A 127 -0.30 33.28 -12.77
CA ALA A 127 -1.01 33.19 -11.49
C ALA A 127 -0.95 31.77 -10.91
N ILE A 128 -1.01 30.74 -11.76
CA ILE A 128 -0.89 29.34 -11.32
C ILE A 128 0.54 29.05 -10.84
N ILE A 129 1.54 29.52 -11.59
CA ILE A 129 2.95 29.39 -11.20
C ILE A 129 3.20 30.13 -9.88
N ALA A 130 2.69 31.35 -9.72
CA ALA A 130 2.81 32.12 -8.48
C ALA A 130 2.15 31.39 -7.30
N LEU A 131 0.96 30.81 -7.49
CA LEU A 131 0.29 30.01 -6.45
C LEU A 131 1.11 28.77 -6.08
N PHE A 132 1.67 28.07 -7.07
CA PHE A 132 2.51 26.89 -6.83
C PHE A 132 3.79 27.26 -6.08
N ILE A 133 4.48 28.34 -6.48
CA ILE A 133 5.66 28.85 -5.78
C ILE A 133 5.31 29.26 -4.35
N PHE A 134 4.16 29.92 -4.14
CA PHE A 134 3.68 30.28 -2.82
C PHE A 134 3.43 29.05 -1.94
N CYS A 135 2.83 28.00 -2.48
CA CYS A 135 2.64 26.74 -1.75
C CYS A 135 3.99 26.08 -1.41
N LEU A 136 4.94 26.06 -2.35
CA LEU A 136 6.29 25.55 -2.10
C LEU A 136 7.02 26.35 -1.02
N LEU A 137 6.89 27.67 -1.02
CA LEU A 137 7.47 28.55 0.01
C LEU A 137 6.85 28.26 1.38
N ILE A 138 5.53 28.05 1.47
CA ILE A 138 4.89 27.64 2.74
C ILE A 138 5.46 26.31 3.22
N VAL A 139 5.55 25.31 2.32
CA VAL A 139 6.11 24.00 2.66
C VAL A 139 7.56 24.13 3.12
N TYR A 140 8.37 24.94 2.46
CA TYR A 140 9.74 25.26 2.86
C TYR A 140 9.80 25.93 4.24
N CYS A 141 8.94 26.92 4.50
CA CYS A 141 8.86 27.59 5.81
C CYS A 141 8.43 26.63 6.93
N ILE A 142 7.59 25.64 6.64
CA ILE A 142 7.13 24.64 7.62
C ILE A 142 8.21 23.57 7.87
N LEU A 143 8.90 23.13 6.82
CA LEU A 143 9.91 22.07 6.90
C LEU A 143 11.30 22.59 7.33
N GLY A 144 11.58 23.89 7.23
CA GLY A 144 12.88 24.48 7.59
C GLY A 144 14.02 24.06 6.65
N ASP A 145 15.27 24.11 7.15
CA ASP A 145 16.51 23.68 6.47
C ASP A 145 16.64 22.15 6.31
N LEU A 146 15.53 21.45 6.07
CA LEU A 146 15.54 20.04 5.76
C LEU A 146 16.10 19.86 4.35
N ASP A 147 17.32 19.31 4.25
CA ASP A 147 17.87 18.81 2.99
C ASP A 147 16.95 17.70 2.45
N LEU A 148 16.02 18.12 1.60
CA LEU A 148 14.98 17.29 1.02
C LEU A 148 15.60 16.11 0.25
N PHE A 149 16.72 16.35 -0.42
CA PHE A 149 17.39 15.32 -1.21
C PHE A 149 17.99 14.23 -0.32
N HIS A 150 18.71 14.62 0.73
CA HIS A 150 19.25 13.67 1.71
C HIS A 150 18.13 12.92 2.47
N THR A 151 17.02 13.58 2.75
CA THR A 151 15.87 12.94 3.40
C THR A 151 15.20 11.93 2.47
N LEU A 152 15.01 12.28 1.19
CA LEU A 152 14.45 11.39 0.17
C LEU A 152 15.35 10.19 -0.10
N SER A 153 16.68 10.39 -0.17
CA SER A 153 17.63 9.31 -0.44
C SER A 153 17.65 8.25 0.68
N LYS A 154 17.46 8.64 1.94
CA LYS A 154 17.34 7.69 3.07
C LYS A 154 16.22 6.67 2.88
N PHE A 155 15.11 7.04 2.23
CA PHE A 155 14.02 6.10 1.97
C PHE A 155 14.37 5.04 0.92
N TYR A 156 15.34 5.30 0.05
CA TYR A 156 15.84 4.34 -0.94
C TYR A 156 16.88 3.37 -0.37
N ASN A 157 17.56 3.69 0.74
CA ASN A 157 18.56 2.81 1.36
C ASN A 157 17.99 1.44 1.78
N LYS A 158 16.67 1.33 1.96
CA LYS A 158 15.98 0.06 2.29
C LYS A 158 15.48 -0.71 1.06
N ARG A 159 15.72 -0.21 -0.15
CA ARG A 159 15.23 -0.78 -1.41
C ARG A 159 16.38 -1.37 -2.22
N THR A 160 16.03 -2.27 -3.14
CA THR A 160 16.99 -2.94 -4.04
C THR A 160 17.34 -2.11 -5.28
N PHE A 161 16.84 -0.88 -5.36
CA PHE A 161 17.03 0.03 -6.48
C PHE A 161 17.19 1.47 -6.00
N SER A 162 17.92 2.26 -6.77
CA SER A 162 18.13 3.68 -6.55
C SER A 162 16.98 4.54 -7.10
N MET A 163 16.94 5.80 -6.68
CA MET A 163 16.00 6.79 -7.19
C MET A 163 16.09 6.96 -8.71
N TRP A 164 17.30 6.93 -9.28
CA TRP A 164 17.50 7.12 -10.72
C TRP A 164 17.12 5.90 -11.53
N GLU A 165 17.46 4.70 -11.05
CA GLU A 165 17.00 3.45 -11.67
C GLU A 165 15.48 3.40 -11.70
N ARG A 166 14.80 3.85 -10.63
CA ARG A 166 13.34 3.98 -10.61
C ARG A 166 12.84 4.89 -11.72
N VAL A 167 13.31 6.13 -11.79
CA VAL A 167 12.84 7.11 -12.80
C VAL A 167 13.05 6.58 -14.23
N LEU A 168 14.22 5.98 -14.50
CA LEU A 168 14.51 5.38 -15.81
C LEU A 168 13.58 4.20 -16.12
N THR A 169 13.32 3.35 -15.12
CA THR A 169 12.45 2.18 -15.28
C THR A 169 10.99 2.59 -15.51
N GLU A 170 10.53 3.65 -14.84
CA GLU A 170 9.16 4.16 -14.95
C GLU A 170 8.80 4.58 -16.39
N LEU A 171 9.76 5.05 -17.19
CA LEU A 171 9.55 5.32 -18.63
C LEU A 171 9.00 4.10 -19.37
N ARG A 172 9.49 2.90 -19.04
CA ARG A 172 9.04 1.64 -19.62
C ARG A 172 7.76 1.16 -18.97
N VAL A 173 7.63 1.31 -17.66
CA VAL A 173 6.44 0.89 -16.89
C VAL A 173 5.19 1.61 -17.38
N VAL A 174 5.26 2.93 -17.61
CA VAL A 174 4.11 3.72 -18.07
C VAL A 174 3.64 3.29 -19.47
N LEU A 175 4.52 2.81 -20.35
CA LEU A 175 4.10 2.23 -21.63
C LEU A 175 3.63 0.78 -21.48
N PHE A 176 4.27 0.00 -20.61
CA PHE A 176 3.83 -1.35 -20.28
C PHE A 176 2.41 -1.37 -19.73
N TYR A 177 2.04 -0.36 -18.95
CA TYR A 177 0.68 -0.13 -18.45
C TYR A 177 -0.37 0.01 -19.57
N ILE A 178 -0.06 0.71 -20.67
CA ILE A 178 -0.96 0.76 -21.85
C ILE A 178 -1.15 -0.65 -22.41
N ASN A 179 -0.05 -1.40 -22.54
CA ASN A 179 -0.11 -2.78 -23.02
C ASN A 179 -0.87 -3.70 -22.07
N LEU A 180 -0.75 -3.49 -20.76
CA LEU A 180 -1.47 -4.25 -19.73
C LEU A 180 -2.97 -3.94 -19.76
N PHE A 181 -3.36 -2.67 -19.99
CA PHE A 181 -4.76 -2.29 -20.15
C PHE A 181 -5.40 -2.89 -21.41
N VAL A 182 -4.65 -2.96 -22.51
CA VAL A 182 -5.12 -3.51 -23.80
C VAL A 182 -5.11 -5.05 -23.83
N LEU A 183 -4.17 -5.70 -23.12
CA LEU A 183 -4.11 -7.16 -23.02
C LEU A 183 -3.96 -7.60 -21.54
N PRO A 184 -5.03 -7.47 -20.73
CA PRO A 184 -5.05 -7.74 -19.30
C PRO A 184 -5.28 -9.22 -18.99
N HIS A 185 -4.53 -10.12 -19.61
CA HIS A 185 -4.68 -11.55 -19.34
C HIS A 185 -4.26 -11.87 -17.90
N PRO A 186 -5.00 -12.69 -17.12
CA PRO A 186 -4.72 -12.96 -15.70
C PRO A 186 -3.31 -13.48 -15.40
N SER A 187 -2.65 -14.17 -16.33
CA SER A 187 -1.27 -14.63 -16.15
C SER A 187 -0.25 -13.50 -16.09
N ARG A 188 -0.60 -12.30 -16.57
CA ARG A 188 0.28 -11.12 -16.61
C ARG A 188 0.05 -10.17 -15.43
N LEU A 189 -1.00 -10.41 -14.66
CA LEU A 189 -1.39 -9.57 -13.54
C LEU A 189 -0.86 -10.21 -12.25
N THR A 190 -0.30 -9.42 -11.35
CA THR A 190 0.20 -9.89 -10.05
C THR A 190 0.21 -8.74 -9.06
N LEU A 191 0.08 -9.05 -7.76
CA LEU A 191 0.23 -8.05 -6.71
C LEU A 191 1.65 -7.46 -6.71
N ASP A 192 2.68 -8.29 -6.90
CA ASP A 192 4.09 -7.87 -6.86
C ASP A 192 4.79 -8.26 -8.17
N HIS A 193 5.07 -7.27 -8.99
CA HIS A 193 5.62 -7.46 -10.33
C HIS A 193 7.14 -7.49 -10.35
N ASP A 194 7.72 -8.49 -10.99
CA ASP A 194 9.16 -8.54 -11.26
C ASP A 194 9.53 -7.83 -12.56
N PHE A 195 9.52 -6.50 -12.51
CA PHE A 195 9.83 -5.67 -13.67
C PHE A 195 11.34 -5.36 -13.74
N PRO A 196 12.02 -5.65 -14.86
CA PRO A 196 13.46 -5.49 -14.97
C PRO A 196 13.86 -4.01 -14.94
N LEU A 197 14.83 -3.69 -14.09
CA LEU A 197 15.36 -2.34 -13.87
C LEU A 197 16.07 -1.77 -15.12
N SER A 198 16.01 -0.46 -15.24
CA SER A 198 16.79 0.33 -16.18
C SER A 198 17.94 1.03 -15.46
N TYR A 199 19.17 0.66 -15.79
CA TYR A 199 20.40 1.23 -15.20
C TYR A 199 20.89 2.46 -15.96
N SER A 200 20.53 2.57 -17.24
CA SER A 200 20.79 3.75 -18.07
C SER A 200 19.69 3.92 -19.12
N LEU A 201 19.76 5.00 -19.90
CA LEU A 201 18.86 5.20 -21.04
C LEU A 201 19.01 4.11 -22.12
N PHE A 202 20.18 3.47 -22.21
CA PHE A 202 20.47 2.46 -23.24
C PHE A 202 20.45 1.02 -22.69
N THR A 203 20.37 0.84 -21.37
CA THR A 203 20.37 -0.47 -20.73
C THR A 203 19.15 -0.63 -19.80
N PRO A 204 18.11 -1.36 -20.26
CA PRO A 204 17.93 -1.95 -21.59
C PRO A 204 17.56 -0.89 -22.66
N PHE A 205 17.80 -1.22 -23.94
CA PHE A 205 17.51 -0.34 -25.08
C PHE A 205 16.03 0.06 -25.19
N THR A 206 15.14 -0.75 -24.62
CA THR A 206 13.71 -0.41 -24.52
C THR A 206 13.46 0.86 -23.71
N THR A 207 14.41 1.31 -22.87
CA THR A 207 14.29 2.55 -22.07
C THR A 207 14.28 3.78 -22.97
N ILE A 208 15.28 3.95 -23.84
CA ILE A 208 15.32 5.06 -24.80
C ILE A 208 14.16 4.99 -25.78
N LEU A 209 13.77 3.79 -26.25
CA LEU A 209 12.61 3.63 -27.11
C LEU A 209 11.31 4.08 -26.41
N SER A 210 11.19 3.77 -25.12
CA SER A 210 10.04 4.20 -24.32
C SER A 210 10.03 5.71 -24.15
N LEU A 211 11.18 6.32 -23.85
CA LEU A 211 11.31 7.78 -23.77
C LEU A 211 10.90 8.45 -25.09
N MET A 212 11.43 7.97 -26.22
CA MET A 212 11.09 8.49 -27.54
C MET A 212 9.60 8.34 -27.85
N THR A 213 8.99 7.21 -27.47
CA THR A 213 7.56 6.97 -27.66
C THR A 213 6.72 7.92 -26.82
N ILE A 214 7.06 8.13 -25.54
CA ILE A 214 6.36 9.08 -24.66
C ILE A 214 6.47 10.49 -25.22
N ILE A 215 7.68 10.94 -25.57
CA ILE A 215 7.91 12.26 -26.17
C ILE A 215 7.10 12.39 -27.47
N GLY A 216 7.13 11.38 -28.34
CA GLY A 216 6.36 11.35 -29.57
C GLY A 216 4.85 11.48 -29.33
N MET A 217 4.29 10.74 -28.37
CA MET A 217 2.87 10.85 -28.01
C MET A 217 2.51 12.24 -27.46
N LEU A 218 3.37 12.85 -26.64
CA LEU A 218 3.17 14.20 -26.12
C LEU A 218 3.26 15.27 -27.23
N ILE A 219 4.20 15.12 -28.18
CA ILE A 219 4.29 15.98 -29.37
C ILE A 219 3.02 15.85 -30.22
N ILE A 220 2.56 14.63 -30.47
CA ILE A 220 1.30 14.37 -31.19
C ILE A 220 0.13 15.05 -30.46
N ALA A 221 0.05 14.93 -29.13
CA ALA A 221 -0.99 15.59 -28.35
C ALA A 221 -0.95 17.12 -28.55
N CYS A 222 0.23 17.74 -28.55
CA CYS A 222 0.37 19.17 -28.78
C CYS A 222 0.02 19.60 -30.22
N ILE A 223 0.50 18.89 -31.23
CA ILE A 223 0.25 19.21 -32.65
C ILE A 223 -1.23 19.04 -33.00
N PHE A 224 -1.83 17.94 -32.55
CA PHE A 224 -3.23 17.64 -32.83
C PHE A 224 -4.21 18.26 -31.84
N ALA A 225 -3.75 19.05 -30.86
CA ALA A 225 -4.61 19.66 -29.85
C ALA A 225 -5.83 20.36 -30.45
N ARG A 226 -5.67 21.09 -31.56
CA ARG A 226 -6.80 21.79 -32.22
C ARG A 226 -7.67 20.89 -33.10
N LYS A 227 -7.08 19.89 -33.77
CA LYS A 227 -7.75 19.02 -34.74
C LYS A 227 -8.46 17.83 -34.08
N ALA A 228 -7.82 17.22 -33.09
CA ALA A 228 -8.31 16.06 -32.34
C ALA A 228 -8.21 16.32 -30.83
N ARG A 229 -9.04 17.26 -30.34
CA ARG A 229 -9.04 17.73 -28.94
C ARG A 229 -9.16 16.59 -27.92
N ILE A 230 -10.08 15.65 -28.18
CA ILE A 230 -10.33 14.52 -27.26
C ILE A 230 -9.11 13.60 -27.18
N LEU A 231 -8.51 13.23 -28.32
CA LEU A 231 -7.30 12.40 -28.35
C LEU A 231 -6.16 13.06 -27.56
N SER A 232 -5.91 14.34 -27.84
CA SER A 232 -4.88 15.12 -27.15
C SER A 232 -5.11 15.17 -25.64
N TYR A 233 -6.35 15.44 -25.20
CA TYR A 233 -6.72 15.44 -23.80
C TYR A 233 -6.55 14.06 -23.14
N CYS A 234 -6.93 12.96 -23.81
CA CYS A 234 -6.74 11.60 -23.29
C CYS A 234 -5.26 11.22 -23.12
N ILE A 235 -4.39 11.64 -24.04
CA ILE A 235 -2.93 11.43 -23.90
C ILE A 235 -2.41 12.18 -22.67
N LEU A 236 -2.76 13.46 -22.53
CA LEU A 236 -2.35 14.26 -21.36
C LEU A 236 -2.94 13.72 -20.07
N TRP A 237 -4.19 13.23 -20.09
CA TRP A 237 -4.86 12.59 -18.96
C TRP A 237 -4.09 11.38 -18.44
N TYR A 238 -3.70 10.49 -19.36
CA TYR A 238 -2.99 9.28 -19.01
C TYR A 238 -1.63 9.59 -18.36
N PHE A 239 -0.77 10.34 -19.05
CA PHE A 239 0.57 10.64 -18.56
C PHE A 239 0.55 11.58 -17.35
N GLY A 240 -0.33 12.58 -17.34
CA GLY A 240 -0.40 13.55 -16.25
C GLY A 240 -0.86 12.93 -14.93
N ASN A 241 -1.89 12.07 -14.95
CA ASN A 241 -2.34 11.41 -13.71
C ASN A 241 -1.36 10.33 -13.21
N LEU A 242 -0.52 9.77 -14.08
CA LEU A 242 0.57 8.88 -13.66
C LEU A 242 1.84 9.64 -13.22
N ALA A 243 1.99 10.91 -13.60
CA ALA A 243 3.25 11.64 -13.42
C ALA A 243 3.75 11.68 -11.97
N ILE A 244 2.85 11.84 -10.99
CA ILE A 244 3.23 11.84 -9.57
C ILE A 244 3.74 10.46 -9.16
N GLU A 245 3.00 9.40 -9.48
CA GLU A 245 3.34 8.05 -9.05
C GLU A 245 4.54 7.47 -9.81
N SER A 246 4.79 7.91 -11.03
CA SER A 246 5.94 7.52 -11.88
C SER A 246 7.15 8.46 -11.74
N SER A 247 7.21 9.25 -10.67
CA SER A 247 8.30 10.18 -10.37
C SER A 247 9.33 9.59 -9.40
N PHE A 248 10.16 10.47 -8.83
CA PHE A 248 11.21 10.16 -7.85
C PHE A 248 10.69 9.79 -6.44
N LEU A 249 9.37 9.74 -6.21
CA LEU A 249 8.78 9.30 -4.94
C LEU A 249 9.18 7.86 -4.62
N TRP A 250 9.44 7.55 -3.34
CA TRP A 250 10.00 6.28 -2.83
C TRP A 250 9.00 5.10 -2.84
N LEU A 251 8.31 4.89 -3.95
CA LEU A 251 7.35 3.81 -4.15
C LEU A 251 7.99 2.63 -4.89
N GLU A 252 7.30 1.48 -4.89
CA GLU A 252 7.70 0.32 -5.70
C GLU A 252 7.59 0.62 -7.21
N ILE A 253 8.35 -0.13 -8.01
CA ILE A 253 8.45 0.07 -9.46
C ILE A 253 7.10 -0.03 -10.16
N MET A 254 6.29 -1.05 -9.87
CA MET A 254 5.07 -1.28 -10.64
C MET A 254 3.95 -1.82 -9.77
N TYR A 255 2.76 -1.23 -9.91
CA TYR A 255 1.52 -1.68 -9.29
C TYR A 255 0.33 -1.32 -10.18
N GLU A 256 -0.60 -2.26 -10.35
CA GLU A 256 -1.76 -2.13 -11.25
C GLU A 256 -2.76 -1.09 -10.75
N TYR A 257 -2.93 -0.92 -9.43
CA TYR A 257 -3.88 0.04 -8.87
C TYR A 257 -3.63 1.49 -9.32
N ARG A 258 -2.39 1.82 -9.69
CA ARG A 258 -1.99 3.14 -10.21
C ARG A 258 -2.74 3.53 -11.48
N MET A 259 -3.15 2.54 -12.25
CA MET A 259 -3.84 2.73 -13.52
C MET A 259 -5.31 3.11 -13.38
N TYR A 260 -5.90 3.01 -12.19
CA TYR A 260 -7.34 3.11 -12.02
C TYR A 260 -7.90 4.44 -12.57
N LEU A 261 -7.33 5.60 -12.18
CA LEU A 261 -7.77 6.91 -12.68
C LEU A 261 -7.29 7.20 -14.11
N SER A 262 -6.02 6.92 -14.41
CA SER A 262 -5.36 7.32 -15.65
C SER A 262 -5.93 6.64 -16.89
N THR A 263 -6.55 5.46 -16.72
CA THR A 263 -7.12 4.69 -17.83
C THR A 263 -8.61 4.95 -18.08
N THR A 264 -9.29 5.74 -17.24
CA THR A 264 -10.75 5.98 -17.30
C THR A 264 -11.26 6.43 -18.67
N ILE A 265 -10.49 7.28 -19.35
CA ILE A 265 -10.83 7.81 -20.69
C ILE A 265 -9.86 7.33 -21.78
N LEU A 266 -9.03 6.32 -21.50
CA LEU A 266 -7.97 5.89 -22.41
C LEU A 266 -8.52 5.23 -23.69
N CYS A 267 -9.61 4.47 -23.59
CA CYS A 267 -10.24 3.81 -24.74
C CYS A 267 -11.12 4.75 -25.59
N LEU A 268 -11.47 5.94 -25.07
CA LEU A 268 -12.43 6.84 -25.69
C LEU A 268 -12.04 7.27 -27.13
N PRO A 269 -10.79 7.68 -27.43
CA PRO A 269 -10.42 8.07 -28.79
C PRO A 269 -10.52 6.92 -29.79
N CYS A 270 -10.14 5.70 -29.38
CA CYS A 270 -10.23 4.50 -30.21
C CYS A 270 -11.68 4.16 -30.54
N LEU A 271 -12.58 4.26 -29.55
CA LEU A 271 -14.02 4.02 -29.77
C LEU A 271 -14.63 5.10 -30.67
N ILE A 272 -14.30 6.38 -30.47
CA ILE A 272 -14.76 7.44 -31.37
C ILE A 272 -14.34 7.15 -32.81
N TYR A 273 -13.09 6.74 -33.02
CA TYR A 273 -12.59 6.37 -34.34
C TYR A 273 -13.31 5.14 -34.92
N TRP A 274 -13.52 4.09 -34.11
CA TRP A 274 -14.23 2.86 -34.48
C TRP A 274 -15.66 3.14 -34.97
N PHE A 275 -16.44 3.87 -34.18
CA PHE A 275 -17.82 4.22 -34.50
C PHE A 275 -17.94 5.21 -35.66
N HIS A 276 -16.89 5.99 -35.93
CA HIS A 276 -16.85 6.86 -37.10
C HIS A 276 -16.51 6.09 -38.39
N ARG A 277 -15.62 5.10 -38.32
CA ARG A 277 -15.12 4.38 -39.50
C ARG A 277 -16.05 3.26 -39.98
N ILE A 278 -16.75 2.62 -39.07
CA ILE A 278 -17.64 1.48 -39.35
C ILE A 278 -19.07 1.98 -39.33
N GLN A 279 -19.83 1.72 -40.40
CA GLN A 279 -21.24 2.15 -40.48
C GLN A 279 -22.24 1.06 -40.06
N ASN A 280 -21.84 -0.22 -40.16
CA ASN A 280 -22.71 -1.35 -39.81
C ASN A 280 -22.81 -1.50 -38.28
N LYS A 281 -24.02 -1.33 -37.73
CA LYS A 281 -24.30 -1.39 -36.28
C LYS A 281 -23.90 -2.71 -35.64
N TRP A 282 -24.06 -3.84 -36.34
CA TRP A 282 -23.68 -5.16 -35.80
C TRP A 282 -22.17 -5.29 -35.64
N ILE A 283 -21.43 -4.85 -36.66
CA ILE A 283 -19.96 -4.85 -36.64
C ILE A 283 -19.45 -3.84 -35.59
N GLN A 284 -20.17 -2.75 -35.33
CA GLN A 284 -19.81 -1.82 -34.26
C GLN A 284 -19.92 -2.45 -32.86
N ILE A 285 -20.99 -3.20 -32.60
CA ILE A 285 -21.40 -3.61 -31.24
C ILE A 285 -20.89 -5.00 -30.87
N VAL A 286 -21.03 -5.99 -31.76
CA VAL A 286 -20.74 -7.41 -31.45
C VAL A 286 -19.30 -7.62 -30.96
N PRO A 287 -18.25 -7.06 -31.59
CA PRO A 287 -16.88 -7.20 -31.11
C PRO A 287 -16.66 -6.57 -29.73
N LEU A 288 -17.32 -5.43 -29.44
CA LEU A 288 -17.22 -4.78 -28.14
C LEU A 288 -17.88 -5.61 -27.04
N CYS A 289 -19.05 -6.19 -27.31
CA CYS A 289 -19.69 -7.14 -26.40
C CYS A 289 -18.80 -8.36 -26.14
N PHE A 290 -18.14 -8.90 -27.17
CA PHE A 290 -17.19 -10.00 -27.01
C PHE A 290 -16.00 -9.60 -26.12
N ILE A 291 -15.40 -8.43 -26.36
CA ILE A 291 -14.30 -7.91 -25.51
C ILE A 291 -14.77 -7.76 -24.06
N ILE A 292 -15.97 -7.24 -23.83
CA ILE A 292 -16.53 -7.07 -22.48
C ILE A 292 -16.71 -8.43 -21.79
N LEU A 293 -17.29 -9.42 -22.47
CA LEU A 293 -17.47 -10.76 -21.92
C LEU A 293 -16.12 -11.43 -21.61
N LEU A 294 -15.15 -11.27 -22.50
CA LEU A 294 -13.79 -11.77 -22.30
C LEU A 294 -13.14 -11.14 -21.06
N TYR A 295 -13.17 -9.81 -20.96
CA TYR A 295 -12.61 -9.08 -19.83
C TYR A 295 -13.35 -9.40 -18.52
N ALA A 296 -14.68 -9.49 -18.54
CA ALA A 296 -15.45 -9.90 -17.38
C ALA A 296 -15.07 -11.31 -16.91
N SER A 297 -14.89 -12.26 -17.83
CA SER A 297 -14.43 -13.61 -17.52
C SER A 297 -13.02 -13.63 -16.91
N TRP A 298 -12.09 -12.84 -17.48
CA TRP A 298 -10.74 -12.70 -16.93
C TRP A 298 -10.74 -12.02 -15.57
N THR A 299 -11.56 -10.99 -15.36
CA THR A 299 -11.73 -10.31 -14.07
C THR A 299 -12.28 -11.27 -13.02
N PHE A 300 -13.27 -12.08 -13.38
CA PHE A 300 -13.81 -13.11 -12.48
C PHE A 300 -12.74 -14.14 -12.09
N THR A 301 -11.95 -14.60 -13.07
CA THR A 301 -10.86 -15.56 -12.86
C THR A 301 -9.77 -14.96 -11.98
N TYR A 302 -9.34 -13.73 -12.26
CA TYR A 302 -8.29 -13.07 -11.48
C TYR A 302 -8.75 -12.81 -10.05
N ASN A 303 -10.00 -12.42 -9.82
CA ASN A 303 -10.54 -12.29 -8.46
C ASN A 303 -10.47 -13.59 -7.63
N GLN A 304 -10.42 -14.78 -8.26
CA GLN A 304 -10.21 -16.03 -7.52
C GLN A 304 -8.85 -16.06 -6.81
N VAL A 305 -7.83 -15.44 -7.41
CA VAL A 305 -6.48 -15.33 -6.81
C VAL A 305 -6.51 -14.49 -5.54
N TRP A 306 -7.39 -13.50 -5.47
CA TRP A 306 -7.51 -12.57 -4.35
C TRP A 306 -8.40 -13.07 -3.19
N LYS A 307 -8.95 -14.29 -3.29
CA LYS A 307 -9.86 -14.84 -2.27
C LYS A 307 -9.17 -15.15 -0.95
N ASP A 308 -7.95 -15.67 -1.00
CA ASP A 308 -7.18 -16.05 0.18
C ASP A 308 -5.71 -15.68 0.01
N ARG A 309 -5.03 -15.42 1.13
CA ARG A 309 -3.66 -14.92 1.14
C ARG A 309 -2.66 -15.95 0.60
N ILE A 310 -2.92 -17.25 0.78
CA ILE A 310 -2.03 -18.31 0.32
C ILE A 310 -2.07 -18.40 -1.21
N THR A 311 -3.27 -18.42 -1.82
CA THR A 311 -3.43 -18.42 -3.27
C THR A 311 -2.84 -17.16 -3.90
N LEU A 312 -3.07 -15.99 -3.28
CA LEU A 312 -2.49 -14.73 -3.72
C LEU A 312 -0.95 -14.78 -3.75
N TYR A 313 -0.31 -15.21 -2.65
CA TYR A 313 1.16 -15.25 -2.62
C TYR A 313 1.75 -16.42 -3.41
N LYS A 314 1.02 -17.53 -3.59
CA LYS A 314 1.41 -18.59 -4.54
C LYS A 314 1.44 -18.06 -5.98
N ASP A 315 0.44 -17.29 -6.36
CA ASP A 315 0.38 -16.63 -7.68
C ASP A 315 1.54 -15.64 -7.85
N CYS A 316 1.83 -14.82 -6.83
CA CYS A 316 3.00 -13.93 -6.84
C CYS A 316 4.32 -14.69 -6.99
N VAL A 317 4.51 -15.79 -6.25
CA VAL A 317 5.72 -16.63 -6.34
C VAL A 317 5.87 -17.22 -7.75
N ALA A 318 4.77 -17.66 -8.36
CA ALA A 318 4.80 -18.22 -9.71
C ALA A 318 5.16 -17.17 -10.78
N LYS A 319 4.72 -15.92 -10.59
CA LYS A 319 4.93 -14.82 -11.56
C LYS A 319 6.18 -13.97 -11.30
N ALA A 320 6.74 -14.04 -10.10
CA ALA A 320 7.95 -13.32 -9.68
C ALA A 320 8.89 -14.25 -8.89
N PRO A 321 9.42 -15.32 -9.53
CA PRO A 321 10.18 -16.37 -8.84
C PRO A 321 11.54 -15.93 -8.31
N ASP A 322 12.05 -14.76 -8.71
CA ASP A 322 13.33 -14.21 -8.25
C ASP A 322 13.20 -13.19 -7.12
N LYS A 323 11.97 -12.79 -6.77
CA LYS A 323 11.74 -11.88 -5.64
C LYS A 323 11.62 -12.62 -4.31
N ALA A 324 12.34 -12.12 -3.30
CA ALA A 324 12.26 -12.66 -1.95
C ALA A 324 10.92 -12.40 -1.23
N ARG A 325 10.29 -11.24 -1.47
CA ARG A 325 9.07 -10.81 -0.76
C ARG A 325 7.89 -11.77 -0.92
N PRO A 326 7.52 -12.24 -2.13
CA PRO A 326 6.45 -13.24 -2.29
C PRO A 326 6.69 -14.52 -1.48
N TYR A 327 7.92 -15.06 -1.48
CA TYR A 327 8.25 -16.24 -0.70
C TYR A 327 8.16 -16.01 0.80
N CYS A 328 8.64 -14.85 1.28
CA CYS A 328 8.57 -14.48 2.69
C CYS A 328 7.12 -14.42 3.18
N ASN A 329 6.27 -13.75 2.41
CA ASN A 329 4.85 -13.62 2.73
C ASN A 329 4.12 -14.96 2.62
N LEU A 330 4.38 -15.76 1.58
CA LEU A 330 3.79 -17.10 1.44
C LEU A 330 4.19 -17.99 2.61
N GLY A 331 5.46 -17.99 3.00
CA GLY A 331 5.95 -18.78 4.13
C GLY A 331 5.32 -18.36 5.45
N HIS A 332 5.16 -17.06 5.69
CA HIS A 332 4.44 -16.54 6.86
C HIS A 332 2.98 -17.02 6.92
N GLU A 333 2.24 -16.93 5.80
CA GLU A 333 0.84 -17.38 5.75
C GLU A 333 0.73 -18.91 5.92
N LEU A 334 1.64 -19.69 5.33
CA LEU A 334 1.69 -21.14 5.51
C LEU A 334 1.95 -21.53 6.97
N ALA A 335 2.83 -20.81 7.66
CA ALA A 335 3.08 -21.02 9.09
C ALA A 335 1.83 -20.75 9.93
N SER A 336 1.06 -19.71 9.59
CA SER A 336 -0.17 -19.35 10.31
C SER A 336 -1.26 -20.42 10.25
N VAL A 337 -1.25 -21.25 9.20
CA VAL A 337 -2.17 -22.41 9.05
C VAL A 337 -1.54 -23.74 9.47
N GLY A 338 -0.37 -23.70 10.12
CA GLY A 338 0.33 -24.87 10.66
C GLY A 338 1.11 -25.70 9.63
N GLN A 339 1.23 -25.26 8.38
CA GLN A 339 2.03 -25.95 7.36
C GLN A 339 3.51 -25.56 7.48
N LEU A 340 4.15 -25.98 8.59
CA LEU A 340 5.48 -25.51 9.00
C LEU A 340 6.59 -25.92 8.03
N GLU A 341 6.57 -27.13 7.48
CA GLU A 341 7.58 -27.60 6.53
C GLU A 341 7.50 -26.84 5.20
N ALA A 342 6.28 -26.57 4.72
CA ALA A 342 6.07 -25.76 3.52
C ALA A 342 6.46 -24.30 3.76
N ALA A 343 6.21 -23.78 4.97
CA ALA A 343 6.65 -22.45 5.38
C ALA A 343 8.17 -22.34 5.39
N GLU A 344 8.86 -23.29 6.03
CA GLU A 344 10.34 -23.36 6.07
C GLU A 344 10.93 -23.33 4.66
N LYS A 345 10.41 -24.17 3.75
CA LYS A 345 10.89 -24.23 2.36
C LYS A 345 10.77 -22.88 1.63
N ASN A 346 9.65 -22.18 1.81
CA ASN A 346 9.46 -20.88 1.17
C ASN A 346 10.33 -19.80 1.83
N LEU A 347 10.46 -19.80 3.15
CA LEU A 347 11.28 -18.83 3.86
C LEU A 347 12.79 -19.00 3.59
N LEU A 348 13.26 -20.23 3.43
CA LEU A 348 14.62 -20.51 2.96
C LEU A 348 14.86 -19.92 1.58
N LYS A 349 13.93 -20.10 0.63
CA LYS A 349 14.01 -19.46 -0.69
C LYS A 349 14.01 -17.94 -0.59
N ALA A 350 13.22 -17.35 0.32
CA ALA A 350 13.22 -15.91 0.52
C ALA A 350 14.60 -15.39 0.95
N VAL A 351 15.26 -16.08 1.89
CA VAL A 351 16.62 -15.77 2.35
C VAL A 351 17.65 -16.00 1.25
N GLU A 352 17.51 -17.07 0.46
CA GLU A 352 18.38 -17.34 -0.70
C GLU A 352 18.30 -16.20 -1.73
N LYS A 353 17.10 -15.72 -2.05
CA LYS A 353 16.89 -14.62 -3.01
C LYS A 353 17.36 -13.27 -2.46
N HIS A 354 17.26 -13.05 -1.15
CA HIS A 354 17.75 -11.82 -0.53
C HIS A 354 18.22 -12.07 0.91
N TRP A 355 19.53 -12.31 1.04
CA TRP A 355 20.14 -12.66 2.33
C TRP A 355 20.12 -11.52 3.36
N HIS A 356 20.04 -10.26 2.92
CA HIS A 356 19.88 -9.08 3.78
C HIS A 356 18.40 -8.79 4.10
N TYR A 357 17.54 -9.81 4.25
CA TYR A 357 16.11 -9.64 4.53
C TYR A 357 15.75 -10.00 5.96
N ALA A 358 15.79 -9.00 6.86
CA ALA A 358 15.53 -9.18 8.29
C ALA A 358 14.22 -9.94 8.59
N THR A 359 13.12 -9.55 7.94
CA THR A 359 11.80 -10.18 8.11
C THR A 359 11.79 -11.66 7.70
N ALA A 360 12.49 -12.03 6.62
CA ALA A 360 12.58 -13.42 6.19
C ALA A 360 13.39 -14.26 7.19
N HIS A 361 14.50 -13.73 7.70
CA HIS A 361 15.27 -14.38 8.76
C HIS A 361 14.44 -14.58 10.04
N TYR A 362 13.72 -13.56 10.50
CA TYR A 362 12.86 -13.65 11.68
C TYR A 362 11.72 -14.67 11.51
N ASN A 363 11.02 -14.63 10.38
CA ASN A 363 9.94 -15.57 10.08
C ASN A 363 10.48 -17.02 9.99
N LEU A 364 11.62 -17.22 9.32
CA LEU A 364 12.28 -18.52 9.24
C LEU A 364 12.66 -19.04 10.62
N ALA A 365 13.28 -18.19 11.45
CA ALA A 365 13.65 -18.55 12.81
C ALA A 365 12.43 -18.96 13.67
N THR A 366 11.32 -18.26 13.51
CA THR A 366 10.06 -18.58 14.21
C THR A 366 9.53 -19.96 13.79
N VAL A 367 9.53 -20.26 12.49
CA VAL A 367 9.11 -21.58 11.98
C VAL A 367 10.06 -22.68 12.44
N LEU A 368 11.37 -22.44 12.42
CA LEU A 368 12.38 -23.40 12.88
C LEU A 368 12.26 -23.69 14.39
N ASP A 369 11.97 -22.67 15.22
CA ASP A 369 11.71 -22.86 16.66
C ASP A 369 10.46 -23.71 16.90
N GLN A 370 9.39 -23.50 16.11
CA GLN A 370 8.17 -24.32 16.18
C GLN A 370 8.41 -25.77 15.74
N LEU A 371 9.33 -25.99 14.79
CA LEU A 371 9.78 -27.32 14.36
C LEU A 371 10.80 -27.97 15.34
N GLY A 372 11.19 -27.27 16.41
CA GLY A 372 12.19 -27.76 17.37
C GLY A 372 13.64 -27.69 16.88
N LYS A 373 13.90 -27.07 15.73
CA LYS A 373 15.24 -26.88 15.13
C LYS A 373 15.95 -25.68 15.76
N TYR A 374 16.16 -25.74 17.08
CA TYR A 374 16.58 -24.59 17.89
C TYR A 374 17.91 -23.95 17.45
N ASP A 375 18.91 -24.74 17.05
CA ASP A 375 20.21 -24.20 16.60
C ASP A 375 20.10 -23.34 15.34
N GLN A 376 19.31 -23.80 14.37
CA GLN A 376 19.05 -23.04 13.15
C GLN A 376 18.20 -21.80 13.45
N ALA A 377 17.20 -21.93 14.32
CA ALA A 377 16.39 -20.80 14.76
C ALA A 377 17.25 -19.70 15.41
N ILE A 378 18.15 -20.06 16.34
CA ILE A 378 19.07 -19.11 16.99
C ILE A 378 19.94 -18.38 15.95
N THR A 379 20.43 -19.11 14.94
CA THR A 379 21.25 -18.53 13.86
C THR A 379 20.47 -17.49 13.06
N HIS A 380 19.25 -17.81 12.63
CA HIS A 380 18.42 -16.89 11.86
C HIS A 380 17.89 -15.72 12.72
N TYR A 381 17.58 -15.91 14.00
CA TYR A 381 17.26 -14.80 14.90
C TYR A 381 18.43 -13.83 15.06
N LYS A 382 19.66 -14.34 15.26
CA LYS A 382 20.86 -13.48 15.35
C LYS A 382 21.06 -12.68 14.06
N ALA A 383 20.87 -13.30 12.89
CA ALA A 383 20.93 -12.60 11.61
C ALA A 383 19.83 -11.51 11.48
N ALA A 384 18.59 -11.79 11.88
CA ALA A 384 17.52 -10.79 11.89
C ALA A 384 17.85 -9.59 12.79
N ILE A 385 18.39 -9.85 14.00
CA ILE A 385 18.82 -8.82 14.96
C ILE A 385 19.97 -7.97 14.40
N GLN A 386 20.94 -8.58 13.72
CA GLN A 386 22.04 -7.84 13.09
C GLN A 386 21.55 -6.89 12.00
N LEU A 387 20.52 -7.28 11.24
CA LEU A 387 19.96 -6.48 10.15
C LEU A 387 19.02 -5.39 10.66
N HIS A 388 18.16 -5.72 11.63
CA HIS A 388 17.16 -4.81 12.17
C HIS A 388 16.79 -5.21 13.62
N PRO A 389 17.51 -4.68 14.63
CA PRO A 389 17.30 -5.05 16.02
C PRO A 389 15.97 -4.48 16.52
N THR A 390 15.12 -5.36 17.04
CA THR A 390 13.73 -5.07 17.40
C THR A 390 13.34 -5.94 18.61
N ALA A 391 12.40 -5.49 19.44
CA ALA A 391 12.10 -6.14 20.71
C ALA A 391 11.57 -7.59 20.55
N PRO A 392 10.63 -7.89 19.62
CA PRO A 392 10.19 -9.26 19.34
C PRO A 392 11.31 -10.23 18.92
N GLU A 393 12.29 -9.78 18.14
CA GLU A 393 13.43 -10.58 17.67
C GLU A 393 14.29 -11.02 18.87
N HIS A 394 14.63 -10.08 19.75
CA HIS A 394 15.38 -10.38 20.98
C HIS A 394 14.57 -11.26 21.93
N TYR A 395 13.27 -10.98 22.11
CA TYR A 395 12.40 -11.78 22.96
C TYR A 395 12.31 -13.23 22.48
N ASN A 396 12.03 -13.46 21.19
CA ASN A 396 11.89 -14.82 20.65
C ASN A 396 13.21 -15.58 20.61
N LEU A 397 14.34 -14.90 20.38
CA LEU A 397 15.66 -15.50 20.57
C LEU A 397 15.85 -15.94 22.02
N GLY A 398 15.47 -15.10 22.99
CA GLY A 398 15.52 -15.43 24.42
C GLY A 398 14.68 -16.66 24.77
N VAL A 399 13.47 -16.77 24.21
CA VAL A 399 12.61 -17.96 24.36
C VAL A 399 13.29 -19.21 23.82
N THR A 400 13.85 -19.14 22.62
CA THR A 400 14.52 -20.26 21.95
C THR A 400 15.75 -20.72 22.74
N LEU A 401 16.57 -19.78 23.22
CA LEU A 401 17.74 -20.05 24.06
C LEU A 401 17.35 -20.71 25.38
N ALA A 402 16.27 -20.25 26.02
CA ALA A 402 15.77 -20.84 27.26
C ALA A 402 15.28 -22.29 27.05
N LYS A 403 14.58 -22.59 25.95
CA LYS A 403 14.19 -23.96 25.58
C LYS A 403 15.40 -24.89 25.39
N LYS A 404 16.50 -24.36 24.86
CA LYS A 404 17.77 -25.08 24.70
C LYS A 404 18.59 -25.20 25.99
N GLY A 405 18.15 -24.57 27.09
CA GLY A 405 18.86 -24.55 28.37
C GLY A 405 20.00 -23.52 28.46
N GLN A 406 20.16 -22.65 27.46
CA GLN A 406 21.16 -21.56 27.47
C GLN A 406 20.65 -20.35 28.27
N ILE A 407 20.47 -20.54 29.59
CA ILE A 407 19.78 -19.61 30.48
C ILE A 407 20.45 -18.23 30.56
N ALA A 408 21.78 -18.19 30.65
CA ALA A 408 22.53 -16.93 30.75
C ALA A 408 22.33 -16.05 29.51
N GLU A 409 22.42 -16.65 28.32
CA GLU A 409 22.18 -15.93 27.05
C GLU A 409 20.72 -15.50 26.92
N ALA A 410 19.77 -16.35 27.33
CA ALA A 410 18.34 -16.00 27.31
C ALA A 410 18.03 -14.75 28.15
N ILE A 411 18.61 -14.63 29.35
CA ILE A 411 18.46 -13.45 30.22
C ILE A 411 18.95 -12.18 29.51
N ILE A 412 20.12 -12.24 28.86
CA ILE A 412 20.68 -11.11 28.11
C ILE A 412 19.73 -10.68 27.01
N GLN A 413 19.15 -11.63 26.26
CA GLN A 413 18.25 -11.30 25.16
C GLN A 413 16.92 -10.70 25.65
N TYR A 414 16.33 -11.22 26.73
CA TYR A 414 15.16 -10.58 27.32
C TYR A 414 15.45 -9.17 27.84
N GLN A 415 16.62 -8.94 28.44
CA GLN A 415 17.03 -7.60 28.85
C GLN A 415 17.21 -6.67 27.66
N ASN A 416 17.76 -7.15 26.54
CA ASN A 416 17.88 -6.35 25.32
C ASN A 416 16.50 -6.03 24.71
N ALA A 417 15.55 -6.97 24.72
CA ALA A 417 14.17 -6.67 24.33
C ALA A 417 13.59 -5.55 25.19
N LEU A 418 13.78 -5.59 26.51
CA LEU A 418 13.29 -4.57 27.45
C LEU A 418 14.02 -3.22 27.37
N LYS A 419 15.25 -3.19 26.83
CA LYS A 419 15.95 -1.93 26.52
C LYS A 419 15.35 -1.24 25.30
N ILE A 420 14.82 -2.01 24.34
CA ILE A 420 14.16 -1.49 23.13
C ILE A 420 12.72 -1.09 23.44
N ASP A 421 11.99 -1.96 24.14
CA ASP A 421 10.62 -1.75 24.57
C ASP A 421 10.42 -2.27 25.99
N SER A 422 10.28 -1.36 26.94
CA SER A 422 10.13 -1.67 28.36
C SER A 422 8.74 -2.23 28.71
N GLU A 423 7.79 -2.25 27.77
CA GLU A 423 6.42 -2.72 28.02
C GLU A 423 6.17 -4.17 27.56
N VAL A 424 7.23 -4.90 27.17
CA VAL A 424 7.13 -6.34 26.82
C VAL A 424 6.95 -7.19 28.10
N TYR A 425 5.72 -7.26 28.61
CA TYR A 425 5.41 -7.97 29.86
C TYR A 425 5.82 -9.46 29.82
N GLN A 426 5.80 -10.11 28.64
CA GLN A 426 6.25 -11.49 28.49
C GLN A 426 7.75 -11.63 28.77
N ALA A 427 8.57 -10.64 28.39
CA ALA A 427 10.00 -10.65 28.67
C ALA A 427 10.26 -10.48 30.18
N HIS A 428 9.52 -9.59 30.85
CA HIS A 428 9.54 -9.47 32.31
C HIS A 428 9.15 -10.77 32.99
N PHE A 429 8.04 -11.39 32.59
CA PHE A 429 7.58 -12.65 33.17
C PHE A 429 8.62 -13.76 33.00
N ASN A 430 9.17 -13.93 31.80
CA ASN A 430 10.16 -14.97 31.53
C ASN A 430 11.48 -14.72 32.31
N LEU A 431 11.93 -13.47 32.43
CA LEU A 431 13.05 -13.12 33.30
C LEU A 431 12.76 -13.49 34.76
N ALA A 432 11.56 -13.22 35.25
CA ALA A 432 11.19 -13.58 36.61
C ALA A 432 11.25 -15.09 36.86
N ILE A 433 10.74 -15.90 35.92
CA ILE A 433 10.85 -17.36 35.99
C ILE A 433 12.31 -17.79 36.04
N LEU A 434 13.16 -17.27 35.16
CA LEU A 434 14.59 -17.63 35.12
C LEU A 434 15.33 -17.20 36.39
N TYR A 435 15.03 -16.02 36.94
CA TYR A 435 15.61 -15.57 38.21
C TYR A 435 15.11 -16.39 39.41
N ASN A 436 13.85 -16.80 39.43
CA ASN A 436 13.33 -17.69 40.47
C ASN A 436 14.02 -19.07 40.42
N ASN A 437 14.23 -19.61 39.22
CA ASN A 437 14.92 -20.88 39.02
C ASN A 437 16.40 -20.82 39.42
N THR A 438 17.04 -19.66 39.31
CA THR A 438 18.42 -19.41 39.78
C THR A 438 18.49 -18.84 41.19
N ASN A 439 17.39 -18.92 41.95
CA ASN A 439 17.25 -18.44 43.34
C ASN A 439 17.54 -16.94 43.57
N GLN A 440 17.48 -16.11 42.52
CA GLN A 440 17.62 -14.65 42.60
C GLN A 440 16.26 -13.99 42.89
N LEU A 441 15.67 -14.32 44.03
CA LEU A 441 14.26 -14.03 44.37
C LEU A 441 13.90 -12.54 44.31
N LYS A 442 14.81 -11.63 44.71
CA LYS A 442 14.57 -10.17 44.63
C LYS A 442 14.38 -9.69 43.19
N LYS A 443 15.20 -10.18 42.25
CA LYS A 443 15.08 -9.85 40.82
C LYS A 443 13.82 -10.48 40.22
N ALA A 444 13.48 -11.69 40.64
CA ALA A 444 12.26 -12.36 40.22
C ALA A 444 11.02 -11.54 40.61
N LEU A 445 10.94 -11.10 41.88
CA LEU A 445 9.82 -10.29 42.36
C LEU A 445 9.73 -8.92 41.65
N TYR A 446 10.87 -8.27 41.39
CA TYR A 446 10.91 -7.02 40.62
C TYR A 446 10.24 -7.18 39.25
N HIS A 447 10.65 -8.20 38.48
CA HIS A 447 10.10 -8.39 37.14
C HIS A 447 8.65 -8.91 37.15
N LEU A 448 8.22 -9.63 38.19
CA LEU A 448 6.81 -9.97 38.36
C LEU A 448 5.95 -8.73 38.63
N ASN A 449 6.44 -7.80 39.46
CA ASN A 449 5.76 -6.54 39.70
C ASN A 449 5.66 -5.70 38.42
N GLU A 450 6.72 -5.63 37.61
CA GLU A 450 6.64 -4.96 36.29
C GLU A 450 5.66 -5.65 35.34
N THR A 451 5.64 -6.99 35.33
CA THR A 451 4.65 -7.75 34.56
C THR A 451 3.22 -7.37 34.96
N LEU A 452 2.94 -7.26 36.26
CA LEU A 452 1.62 -6.90 36.80
C LEU A 452 1.33 -5.41 36.70
N ARG A 453 2.34 -4.54 36.64
CA ARG A 453 2.16 -3.11 36.34
C ARG A 453 1.65 -2.93 34.92
N ILE A 454 2.23 -3.65 33.96
CA ILE A 454 1.86 -3.59 32.54
C ILE A 454 0.56 -4.37 32.27
N LYS A 455 0.43 -5.55 32.87
CA LYS A 455 -0.73 -6.44 32.73
C LYS A 455 -1.23 -6.91 34.09
N PRO A 456 -2.06 -6.10 34.79
CA PRO A 456 -2.54 -6.39 36.15
C PRO A 456 -3.22 -7.75 36.29
N ASP A 457 -3.98 -8.15 35.28
CA ASP A 457 -4.75 -9.39 35.26
C ASP A 457 -3.96 -10.57 34.65
N PHE A 458 -2.63 -10.59 34.76
CA PHE A 458 -1.83 -11.69 34.26
C PHE A 458 -1.72 -12.82 35.30
N TYR A 459 -2.71 -13.72 35.29
CA TYR A 459 -2.80 -14.88 36.21
C TYR A 459 -1.47 -15.63 36.45
N PRO A 460 -0.65 -15.98 35.42
CA PRO A 460 0.63 -16.64 35.65
C PRO A 460 1.59 -15.84 36.53
N ALA A 461 1.64 -14.52 36.38
CA ALA A 461 2.49 -13.67 37.22
C ALA A 461 1.96 -13.57 38.65
N LEU A 462 0.64 -13.45 38.86
CA LEU A 462 0.06 -13.43 40.22
C LEU A 462 0.42 -14.71 41.00
N LYS A 463 0.26 -15.87 40.35
CA LYS A 463 0.62 -17.17 40.94
C LYS A 463 2.11 -17.23 41.28
N GLU A 464 2.96 -16.78 40.36
CA GLU A 464 4.41 -16.79 40.57
C GLU A 464 4.88 -15.78 41.61
N SER A 465 4.25 -14.61 41.72
CA SER A 465 4.49 -13.64 42.80
C SER A 465 4.19 -14.22 44.16
N GLY A 466 3.10 -14.99 44.28
CA GLY A 466 2.78 -15.74 45.50
C GLY A 466 3.89 -16.71 45.86
N ARG A 467 4.33 -17.52 44.88
CA ARG A 467 5.39 -18.52 45.06
C ARG A 467 6.74 -17.92 45.42
N VAL A 468 7.16 -16.85 44.75
CA VAL A 468 8.41 -16.13 45.04
C VAL A 468 8.34 -15.46 46.41
N SER A 469 7.21 -14.82 46.76
CA SER A 469 7.03 -14.17 48.07
C SER A 469 7.08 -15.18 49.21
N GLN A 470 6.48 -16.35 49.04
CA GLN A 470 6.56 -17.47 49.99
C GLN A 470 8.01 -17.94 50.17
N LYS A 471 8.78 -18.15 49.09
CA LYS A 471 10.21 -18.50 49.17
C LYS A 471 11.05 -17.43 49.88
N MET A 472 10.64 -16.17 49.84
CA MET A 472 11.29 -15.06 50.53
C MET A 472 10.84 -14.89 52.00
N GLY A 473 9.91 -15.72 52.49
CA GLY A 473 9.33 -15.59 53.84
C GLY A 473 8.31 -14.44 53.97
N LYS A 474 7.87 -13.82 52.86
CA LYS A 474 6.87 -12.74 52.84
C LYS A 474 5.46 -13.32 52.75
N ILE A 475 4.98 -13.89 53.85
CA ILE A 475 3.72 -14.65 53.93
C ILE A 475 2.50 -13.81 53.54
N ASP A 476 2.35 -12.60 54.10
CA ASP A 476 1.19 -11.75 53.82
C ASP A 476 1.10 -11.33 52.34
N GLY A 477 2.25 -10.97 51.76
CA GLY A 477 2.34 -10.66 50.33
C GLY A 477 2.01 -11.86 49.44
N ALA A 478 2.41 -13.07 49.85
CA ALA A 478 2.07 -14.30 49.14
C ALA A 478 0.56 -14.59 49.17
N ILE A 479 -0.08 -14.43 50.33
CA ILE A 479 -1.53 -14.59 50.51
C ILE A 479 -2.30 -13.58 49.63
N GLN A 480 -1.88 -12.32 49.60
CA GLN A 480 -2.51 -11.30 48.74
C GLN A 480 -2.42 -11.68 47.26
N CYS A 481 -1.26 -12.10 46.78
CA CYS A 481 -1.07 -12.53 45.39
C CYS A 481 -1.93 -13.74 45.04
N TYR A 482 -1.99 -14.75 45.93
CA TYR A 482 -2.81 -15.94 45.70
C TYR A 482 -4.31 -15.63 45.75
N ASN A 483 -4.77 -14.76 46.64
CA ASN A 483 -6.16 -14.30 46.66
C ASN A 483 -6.54 -13.56 45.37
N GLN A 484 -5.66 -12.70 44.85
CA GLN A 484 -5.86 -12.05 43.55
C GLN A 484 -5.90 -13.09 42.40
N ALA A 485 -5.01 -14.08 42.42
CA ALA A 485 -5.02 -15.17 41.43
C ALA A 485 -6.32 -16.01 41.50
N LEU A 486 -6.87 -16.26 42.70
CA LEU A 486 -8.14 -16.97 42.89
C LEU A 486 -9.35 -16.15 42.46
N ARG A 487 -9.33 -14.82 42.57
CA ARG A 487 -10.39 -13.98 41.98
C ARG A 487 -10.48 -14.18 40.47
N MET A 488 -9.35 -14.41 39.80
CA MET A 488 -9.30 -14.68 38.37
C MET A 488 -9.67 -16.13 38.02
N LYS A 489 -9.18 -17.10 38.78
CA LYS A 489 -9.46 -18.53 38.59
C LYS A 489 -9.89 -19.17 39.91
N PRO A 490 -11.18 -19.06 40.28
CA PRO A 490 -11.68 -19.50 41.59
C PRO A 490 -11.48 -20.99 41.87
N ASN A 491 -11.45 -21.82 40.83
CA ASN A 491 -11.38 -23.27 40.95
C ASN A 491 -9.95 -23.83 40.77
N ASN A 492 -8.90 -23.00 40.86
CA ASN A 492 -7.54 -23.49 40.69
C ASN A 492 -7.05 -24.24 41.95
N TYR A 493 -7.03 -25.58 41.88
CA TYR A 493 -6.64 -26.43 43.01
C TYR A 493 -5.22 -26.12 43.53
N GLU A 494 -4.26 -25.84 42.63
CA GLU A 494 -2.87 -25.60 42.99
C GLU A 494 -2.76 -24.33 43.85
N VAL A 495 -3.44 -23.25 43.47
CA VAL A 495 -3.42 -22.01 44.25
C VAL A 495 -4.12 -22.19 45.60
N HIS A 496 -5.22 -22.93 45.67
CA HIS A 496 -5.89 -23.28 46.94
C HIS A 496 -4.97 -24.08 47.87
N TYR A 497 -4.26 -25.06 47.33
CA TYR A 497 -3.30 -25.87 48.09
C TYR A 497 -2.16 -25.01 48.67
N GLN A 498 -1.55 -24.15 47.84
CA GLN A 498 -0.47 -23.26 48.30
C GLN A 498 -0.97 -22.25 49.34
N LEU A 499 -2.16 -21.69 49.15
CA LEU A 499 -2.78 -20.77 50.12
C LEU A 499 -3.12 -21.48 51.44
N GLY A 500 -3.67 -22.69 51.38
CA GLY A 500 -3.97 -23.50 52.56
C GLY A 500 -2.74 -23.81 53.40
N ASN A 501 -1.62 -24.18 52.75
CA ASN A 501 -0.35 -24.41 53.43
C ASN A 501 0.20 -23.15 54.11
N LEU A 502 0.10 -21.99 53.46
CA LEU A 502 0.52 -20.71 54.03
C LEU A 502 -0.31 -20.34 55.28
N LEU A 503 -1.63 -20.46 55.20
CA LEU A 503 -2.53 -20.15 56.32
C LEU A 503 -2.36 -21.13 57.49
N ALA A 504 -2.07 -22.40 57.21
CA ALA A 504 -1.76 -23.38 58.25
C ALA A 504 -0.46 -23.06 58.99
N HIS A 505 0.56 -22.57 58.28
CA HIS A 505 1.81 -22.10 58.89
C HIS A 505 1.68 -20.80 59.67
N GLN A 506 0.71 -19.95 59.35
CA GLN A 506 0.45 -18.69 60.07
C GLN A 506 -0.27 -18.89 61.41
N LYS A 507 -0.91 -20.05 61.62
CA LYS A 507 -1.63 -20.43 62.84
C LYS A 507 -0.78 -21.24 63.84
N ARG A 508 0.47 -21.57 63.51
CA ARG A 508 1.47 -22.12 64.43
C ARG A 508 2.41 -21.00 64.84
#